data_AF-A0A7W0XR34-F1
#
_entry.id   AF-A0A7W0XR34-F1
#
_cell.length_a   1.000
_cell.length_b   1.000
_cell.length_c   1.000
_cell.angle_alpha   90.00
_cell.angle_beta   90.00
_cell.angle_gamma   90.00
#
_symmetry.space_group_name_H-M   'P 1'
#
loop_
_entity.id
_entity.type
_entity.pdbx_description
1 polymer ?
#
loop_
_entity_poly.entity_id
_entity_poly.type
_entity_poly.pdbx_seq_one_letter_code
_entity_poly.pdbx_strand_id
1 'polypeptide(L)'
;MFGDIGGELRRPVPLILAALAVIGWIVAIGFMISRASLETNLTGEVARVEATRADLAAQLEAQQQASGEIADLRNGITAATAEIAELNQGRDAAQAEVAAVQAELADAQRQADARRGEVATLQSDFDRLNEQLAASQTRLTEVENSITARTQEVAEVGQRLETARAQEVQTRGTVAELSEDASRLSAQVSEAEQRIQEARQSEADSETQLSNSRAELIRITEGRTSLEQLTADLAARREALAADNQAAEGRRQALQAEITTMAETLATRTEELAALERRIQDLQGEGAQLGAAAGLGLRPGRYSAGPMDVLFASDGAFRMAKTGSARAVTGRYSVQNDVLTFFDALGDTGTAQFPMACSIEPEASGFRLTDAGNSCAVFNGVSFERQG
;
A
#
# COMPACT_ATOMS: atom_id res chain seq x y z
N MET A 1 232.06 -161.74 -36.20
CA MET A 1 232.50 -161.95 -37.61
C MET A 1 232.83 -160.57 -38.15
N PHE A 2 234.13 -160.31 -38.38
CA PHE A 2 234.77 -159.32 -39.28
C PHE A 2 234.10 -157.95 -39.50
N GLY A 3 234.77 -156.85 -39.14
CA GLY A 3 235.44 -155.96 -40.11
C GLY A 3 234.65 -154.64 -40.19
N ASP A 4 235.11 -153.48 -40.65
CA ASP A 4 236.40 -153.03 -41.19
C ASP A 4 236.36 -151.47 -41.26
N ILE A 5 237.48 -150.84 -40.94
CA ILE A 5 238.11 -149.59 -41.41
C ILE A 5 237.28 -148.33 -41.81
N GLY A 6 237.53 -147.22 -41.08
CA GLY A 6 238.24 -146.01 -41.57
C GLY A 6 237.49 -144.82 -42.21
N GLY A 7 237.79 -143.59 -41.73
CA GLY A 7 237.85 -142.39 -42.59
C GLY A 7 236.94 -141.16 -42.30
N GLU A 8 237.31 -140.36 -41.30
CA GLU A 8 237.59 -138.90 -41.38
C GLU A 8 236.55 -137.79 -41.76
N LEU A 9 236.37 -136.86 -40.79
CA LEU A 9 236.14 -135.38 -40.81
C LEU A 9 234.81 -134.69 -41.26
N ARG A 10 234.18 -134.05 -40.24
CA ARG A 10 233.67 -132.64 -40.11
C ARG A 10 232.27 -132.17 -40.62
N ARG A 11 231.36 -131.95 -39.62
CA ARG A 11 230.44 -130.79 -39.30
C ARG A 11 229.42 -130.26 -40.37
N PRO A 12 228.41 -129.41 -40.01
CA PRO A 12 227.44 -129.35 -38.88
C PRO A 12 225.97 -129.01 -39.32
N VAL A 13 224.88 -129.50 -38.66
CA VAL A 13 223.49 -128.97 -38.89
C VAL A 13 222.56 -129.06 -37.66
N PRO A 14 222.11 -127.92 -37.09
CA PRO A 14 220.94 -127.80 -36.20
C PRO A 14 219.90 -126.80 -36.78
N LEU A 15 218.90 -127.27 -37.55
CA LEU A 15 217.87 -126.40 -38.18
C LEU A 15 216.41 -126.90 -38.05
N ILE A 16 216.18 -128.13 -37.60
CA ILE A 16 214.84 -128.75 -37.67
C ILE A 16 213.91 -128.37 -36.49
N LEU A 17 214.46 -127.89 -35.37
CA LEU A 17 213.66 -127.52 -34.17
C LEU A 17 212.98 -126.14 -34.26
N ALA A 18 213.47 -125.23 -35.12
CA ALA A 18 212.89 -123.88 -35.24
C ALA A 18 211.55 -123.85 -36.00
N ALA A 19 211.31 -124.80 -36.92
CA ALA A 19 210.13 -124.79 -37.79
C ALA A 19 208.82 -125.10 -37.05
N LEU A 20 208.85 -125.96 -36.01
CA LEU A 20 207.64 -126.35 -35.27
C LEU A 20 207.14 -125.26 -34.31
N ALA A 21 208.04 -124.42 -33.78
CA ALA A 21 207.64 -123.30 -32.94
C ALA A 21 206.82 -122.26 -33.71
N VAL A 22 207.16 -122.00 -34.98
CA VAL A 22 206.46 -121.01 -35.82
C VAL A 22 205.02 -121.45 -36.12
N ILE A 23 204.80 -122.74 -36.39
CA ILE A 23 203.45 -123.26 -36.68
C ILE A 23 202.55 -123.17 -35.43
N GLY A 24 203.09 -123.48 -34.25
CA GLY A 24 202.37 -123.34 -32.98
C GLY A 24 201.94 -121.90 -32.68
N TRP A 25 202.80 -120.92 -32.99
CA TRP A 25 202.48 -119.50 -32.83
C TRP A 25 201.42 -119.01 -33.84
N ILE A 26 201.41 -119.52 -35.07
CA ILE A 26 200.39 -119.13 -36.08
C ILE A 26 198.98 -119.61 -35.67
N VAL A 27 198.85 -120.82 -35.13
CA VAL A 27 197.55 -121.35 -34.65
C VAL A 27 197.06 -120.60 -33.41
N ALA A 28 197.97 -120.25 -32.49
CA ALA A 28 197.62 -119.46 -31.31
C ALA A 28 197.10 -118.06 -31.68
N ILE A 29 197.71 -117.41 -32.68
CA ILE A 29 197.27 -116.09 -33.17
C ILE A 29 195.92 -116.20 -33.89
N GLY A 30 195.70 -117.22 -34.75
CA GLY A 30 194.43 -117.43 -35.43
C GLY A 30 193.25 -117.72 -34.49
N PHE A 31 193.49 -118.46 -33.41
CA PHE A 31 192.49 -118.73 -32.38
C PHE A 31 192.16 -117.49 -31.54
N MET A 32 193.15 -116.62 -31.29
CA MET A 32 192.97 -115.35 -30.58
C MET A 32 192.15 -114.34 -31.40
N ILE A 33 192.38 -114.26 -32.72
CA ILE A 33 191.60 -113.41 -33.63
C ILE A 33 190.16 -113.93 -33.75
N SER A 34 189.98 -115.26 -33.82
CA SER A 34 188.63 -115.87 -33.85
C SER A 34 187.85 -115.59 -32.57
N ARG A 35 188.50 -115.64 -31.40
CA ARG A 35 187.88 -115.27 -30.11
C ARG A 35 187.53 -113.78 -30.03
N ALA A 36 188.40 -112.89 -30.48
CA ALA A 36 188.15 -111.44 -30.49
C ALA A 36 186.97 -111.07 -31.40
N SER A 37 186.81 -111.76 -32.54
CA SER A 37 185.68 -111.55 -33.47
C SER A 37 184.35 -112.09 -32.93
N LEU A 38 184.38 -113.13 -32.08
CA LEU A 38 183.18 -113.65 -31.41
C LEU A 38 182.71 -112.68 -30.32
N GLU A 39 183.65 -112.14 -29.54
CA GLU A 39 183.40 -111.22 -28.45
C GLU A 39 182.82 -109.89 -28.95
N THR A 40 183.30 -109.36 -30.08
CA THR A 40 182.72 -108.17 -30.71
C THR A 40 181.30 -108.39 -31.24
N ASN A 41 181.01 -109.56 -31.83
CA ASN A 41 179.65 -109.91 -32.26
C ASN A 41 178.68 -110.11 -31.08
N LEU A 42 179.11 -110.79 -30.02
CA LEU A 42 178.31 -110.96 -28.79
C LEU A 42 178.05 -109.63 -28.09
N THR A 43 179.07 -108.75 -28.00
CA THR A 43 178.90 -107.40 -27.42
C THR A 43 177.95 -106.55 -28.29
N GLY A 44 178.03 -106.69 -29.61
CA GLY A 44 177.11 -106.03 -30.55
C GLY A 44 175.68 -106.55 -30.45
N GLU A 45 175.48 -107.86 -30.27
CA GLU A 45 174.16 -108.44 -30.01
C GLU A 45 173.59 -108.02 -28.66
N VAL A 46 174.40 -108.00 -27.59
CA VAL A 46 173.97 -107.53 -26.26
C VAL A 46 173.60 -106.05 -26.31
N ALA A 47 174.42 -105.19 -26.92
CA ALA A 47 174.12 -103.77 -27.09
C ALA A 47 172.85 -103.56 -27.94
N ARG A 48 172.64 -104.38 -28.98
CA ARG A 48 171.42 -104.35 -29.79
C ARG A 48 170.22 -104.81 -28.97
N VAL A 49 170.32 -105.88 -28.20
CA VAL A 49 169.23 -106.39 -27.34
C VAL A 49 168.88 -105.39 -26.25
N GLU A 50 169.87 -104.72 -25.64
CA GLU A 50 169.67 -103.63 -24.69
C GLU A 50 168.99 -102.42 -25.34
N ALA A 51 169.43 -102.02 -26.54
CA ALA A 51 168.77 -100.97 -27.31
C ALA A 51 167.32 -101.35 -27.67
N THR A 52 167.07 -102.62 -28.01
CA THR A 52 165.72 -103.12 -28.30
C THR A 52 164.85 -103.14 -27.04
N ARG A 53 165.41 -103.50 -25.87
CA ARG A 53 164.72 -103.44 -24.58
C ARG A 53 164.41 -102.00 -24.16
N ALA A 54 165.34 -101.08 -24.38
CA ALA A 54 165.13 -99.66 -24.11
C ALA A 54 164.05 -99.07 -25.01
N ASP A 55 164.03 -99.44 -26.30
CA ASP A 55 163.00 -99.08 -27.26
C ASP A 55 161.63 -99.66 -26.89
N LEU A 56 161.56 -100.96 -26.52
CA LEU A 56 160.34 -101.59 -26.02
C LEU A 56 159.85 -100.95 -24.71
N ALA A 57 160.75 -100.58 -23.79
CA ALA A 57 160.40 -99.88 -22.56
C ALA A 57 159.85 -98.48 -22.85
N ALA A 58 160.47 -97.74 -23.76
CA ALA A 58 160.00 -96.42 -24.20
C ALA A 58 158.67 -96.52 -24.95
N GLN A 59 158.47 -97.54 -25.79
CA GLN A 59 157.19 -97.79 -26.46
C GLN A 59 156.09 -98.18 -25.47
N LEU A 60 156.42 -98.94 -24.42
CA LEU A 60 155.47 -99.33 -23.39
C LEU A 60 155.09 -98.14 -22.50
N GLU A 61 156.05 -97.25 -22.19
CA GLU A 61 155.80 -95.98 -21.51
C GLU A 61 154.96 -95.03 -22.37
N ALA A 62 155.26 -94.90 -23.67
CA ALA A 62 154.46 -94.14 -24.62
C ALA A 62 153.04 -94.72 -24.78
N GLN A 63 152.90 -96.05 -24.78
CA GLN A 63 151.60 -96.72 -24.81
C GLN A 63 150.82 -96.48 -23.51
N GLN A 64 151.48 -96.49 -22.35
CA GLN A 64 150.88 -96.16 -21.06
C GLN A 64 150.42 -94.70 -21.03
N GLN A 65 151.24 -93.76 -21.49
CA GLN A 65 150.89 -92.34 -21.61
C GLN A 65 149.70 -92.13 -22.56
N ALA A 66 149.73 -92.72 -23.75
CA ALA A 66 148.61 -92.67 -24.70
C ALA A 66 147.33 -93.30 -24.12
N SER A 67 147.45 -94.36 -23.32
CA SER A 67 146.30 -94.96 -22.63
C SER A 67 145.73 -94.06 -21.52
N GLY A 68 146.60 -93.30 -20.84
CA GLY A 68 146.22 -92.27 -19.87
C GLY A 68 145.51 -91.10 -20.53
N GLU A 69 146.06 -90.56 -21.63
CA GLU A 69 145.43 -89.50 -22.42
C GLU A 69 144.06 -89.92 -22.98
N ILE A 70 143.93 -91.18 -23.44
CA ILE A 70 142.63 -91.73 -23.86
C ILE A 70 141.65 -91.83 -22.68
N ALA A 71 142.13 -92.21 -21.50
CA ALA A 71 141.30 -92.25 -20.30
C ALA A 71 140.83 -90.85 -19.89
N ASP A 72 141.70 -89.84 -19.95
CA ASP A 72 141.39 -88.45 -19.67
C ASP A 72 140.41 -87.87 -20.70
N LEU A 73 140.61 -88.15 -21.99
CA LEU A 73 139.66 -87.77 -23.04
C LEU A 73 138.29 -88.44 -22.86
N ARG A 74 138.25 -89.72 -22.46
CA ARG A 74 136.99 -90.41 -22.15
C ARG A 74 136.28 -89.81 -20.95
N ASN A 75 137.04 -89.47 -19.90
CA ASN A 75 136.51 -88.78 -18.73
C ASN A 75 135.98 -87.39 -19.11
N GLY A 76 136.71 -86.65 -19.96
CA GLY A 76 136.31 -85.36 -20.51
C GLY A 76 135.03 -85.44 -21.36
N ILE A 77 134.91 -86.45 -22.24
CA ILE A 77 133.69 -86.70 -23.03
C ILE A 77 132.52 -87.03 -22.10
N THR A 78 132.73 -87.85 -21.07
CA THR A 78 131.69 -88.21 -20.10
C THR A 78 131.21 -86.98 -19.33
N ALA A 79 132.13 -86.14 -18.86
CA ALA A 79 131.83 -84.89 -18.18
C ALA A 79 131.09 -83.91 -19.10
N ALA A 80 131.57 -83.70 -20.33
CA ALA A 80 130.91 -82.85 -21.31
C ALA A 80 129.51 -83.37 -21.70
N THR A 81 129.32 -84.69 -21.78
CA THR A 81 128.01 -85.31 -22.04
C THR A 81 127.05 -85.07 -20.88
N ALA A 82 127.53 -85.16 -19.64
CA ALA A 82 126.74 -84.84 -18.45
C ALA A 82 126.35 -83.35 -18.41
N GLU A 83 127.29 -82.45 -18.71
CA GLU A 83 127.04 -81.00 -18.80
C GLU A 83 126.02 -80.67 -19.90
N ILE A 84 126.12 -81.31 -21.08
CA ILE A 84 125.12 -81.14 -22.15
C ILE A 84 123.74 -81.63 -21.69
N ALA A 85 123.65 -82.73 -20.94
CA ALA A 85 122.39 -83.22 -20.41
C ALA A 85 121.78 -82.22 -19.40
N GLU A 86 122.59 -81.66 -18.51
CA GLU A 86 122.17 -80.64 -17.54
C GLU A 86 121.74 -79.34 -18.23
N LEU A 87 122.50 -78.86 -19.21
CA LEU A 87 122.15 -77.68 -20.00
C LEU A 87 120.87 -77.88 -20.81
N ASN A 88 120.64 -79.07 -21.38
CA ASN A 88 119.38 -79.39 -22.05
C ASN A 88 118.22 -79.39 -21.06
N GLN A 89 118.39 -79.97 -19.87
CA GLN A 89 117.36 -79.93 -18.83
C GLN A 89 117.06 -78.50 -18.37
N GLY A 90 118.08 -77.67 -18.21
CA GLY A 90 117.93 -76.25 -17.89
C GLY A 90 117.24 -75.46 -19.01
N ARG A 91 117.56 -75.73 -20.28
CA ARG A 91 116.87 -75.15 -21.44
C ARG A 91 115.39 -75.53 -21.46
N ASP A 92 115.08 -76.81 -21.25
CA ASP A 92 113.70 -77.31 -21.29
C ASP A 92 112.87 -76.72 -20.13
N ALA A 93 113.46 -76.57 -18.94
CA ALA A 93 112.85 -75.87 -17.81
C ALA A 93 112.60 -74.39 -18.11
N ALA A 94 113.60 -73.68 -18.66
CA ALA A 94 113.44 -72.28 -19.05
C ALA A 94 112.38 -72.09 -20.16
N GLN A 95 112.30 -73.02 -21.12
CA GLN A 95 111.25 -73.01 -22.14
C GLN A 95 109.85 -73.21 -21.54
N ALA A 96 109.71 -74.11 -20.57
CA ALA A 96 108.45 -74.30 -19.86
C ALA A 96 108.05 -73.04 -19.07
N GLU A 97 109.01 -72.37 -18.43
CA GLU A 97 108.79 -71.13 -17.70
C GLU A 97 108.36 -69.98 -18.63
N VAL A 98 109.02 -69.84 -19.79
CA VAL A 98 108.63 -68.86 -20.82
C VAL A 98 107.22 -69.12 -21.32
N ALA A 99 106.86 -70.39 -21.59
CA ALA A 99 105.51 -70.75 -22.01
C ALA A 99 104.46 -70.41 -20.94
N ALA A 100 104.77 -70.65 -19.66
CA ALA A 100 103.89 -70.30 -18.54
C ALA A 100 103.70 -68.78 -18.42
N VAL A 101 104.77 -68.00 -18.46
CA VAL A 101 104.72 -66.53 -18.38
C VAL A 101 103.97 -65.94 -19.58
N GLN A 102 104.12 -66.51 -20.78
CA GLN A 102 103.34 -66.09 -21.96
C GLN A 102 101.84 -66.35 -21.77
N ALA A 103 101.47 -67.48 -21.18
CA ALA A 103 100.07 -67.79 -20.87
C ALA A 103 99.49 -66.84 -19.81
N GLU A 104 100.25 -66.55 -18.75
CA GLU A 104 99.86 -65.57 -17.72
C GLU A 104 99.70 -64.16 -18.30
N LEU A 105 100.63 -63.73 -19.16
CA LEU A 105 100.53 -62.44 -19.85
C LEU A 105 99.28 -62.36 -20.71
N ALA A 106 98.98 -63.41 -21.49
CA ALA A 106 97.78 -63.47 -22.31
C ALA A 106 96.49 -63.44 -21.48
N ASP A 107 96.49 -64.03 -20.28
CA ASP A 107 95.35 -63.98 -19.36
C ASP A 107 95.20 -62.61 -18.69
N ALA A 108 96.30 -62.03 -18.20
CA ALA A 108 96.32 -60.68 -17.64
C ALA A 108 95.85 -59.63 -18.65
N GLN A 109 96.20 -59.81 -19.93
CA GLN A 109 95.76 -58.92 -21.01
C GLN A 109 94.25 -59.04 -21.27
N ARG A 110 93.71 -60.28 -21.28
CA ARG A 110 92.25 -60.51 -21.35
C ARG A 110 91.51 -59.88 -20.17
N GLN A 111 92.04 -60.01 -18.94
CA GLN A 111 91.45 -59.39 -17.76
C GLN A 111 91.53 -57.85 -17.81
N ALA A 112 92.62 -57.28 -18.31
CA ALA A 112 92.77 -55.84 -18.47
C ALA A 112 91.75 -55.28 -19.47
N ASP A 113 91.51 -55.97 -20.58
CA ASP A 113 90.51 -55.57 -21.57
C ASP A 113 89.08 -55.72 -21.05
N ALA A 114 88.78 -56.78 -20.29
CA ALA A 114 87.50 -56.95 -19.61
C ALA A 114 87.23 -55.80 -18.62
N ARG A 115 88.21 -55.47 -17.76
CA ARG A 115 88.08 -54.34 -16.82
C ARG A 115 87.94 -53.00 -17.52
N ARG A 116 88.62 -52.77 -18.65
CA ARG A 116 88.42 -51.56 -19.47
C ARG A 116 86.98 -51.47 -19.99
N GLY A 117 86.40 -52.59 -20.40
CA GLY A 117 85.00 -52.67 -20.81
C GLY A 117 84.02 -52.34 -19.67
N GLU A 118 84.27 -52.89 -18.47
CA GLU A 118 83.47 -52.58 -17.28
C GLU A 118 83.56 -51.10 -16.89
N VAL A 119 84.77 -50.51 -16.90
CA VAL A 119 84.96 -49.08 -16.61
C VAL A 119 84.23 -48.21 -17.63
N ALA A 120 84.29 -48.54 -18.92
CA ALA A 120 83.56 -47.80 -19.95
C ALA A 120 82.03 -47.89 -19.75
N THR A 121 81.53 -49.06 -19.33
CA THR A 121 80.10 -49.25 -19.03
C THR A 121 79.69 -48.44 -17.80
N LEU A 122 80.47 -48.49 -16.72
CA LEU A 122 80.23 -47.71 -15.50
C LEU A 122 80.27 -46.20 -15.76
N GLN A 123 81.16 -45.72 -16.62
CA GLN A 123 81.20 -44.32 -17.05
C GLN A 123 79.91 -43.93 -17.78
N SER A 124 79.45 -44.75 -18.73
CA SER A 124 78.19 -44.50 -19.42
C SER A 124 76.97 -44.51 -18.49
N ASP A 125 76.96 -45.41 -17.49
CA ASP A 125 75.90 -45.47 -16.49
C ASP A 125 75.91 -44.24 -15.58
N PHE A 126 77.10 -43.77 -15.18
CA PHE A 126 77.26 -42.57 -14.39
C PHE A 126 76.77 -41.32 -15.13
N ASP A 127 77.09 -41.18 -16.42
CA ASP A 127 76.62 -40.07 -17.24
C ASP A 127 75.09 -40.08 -17.37
N ARG A 128 74.50 -41.27 -17.62
CA ARG A 128 73.05 -41.44 -17.67
C ARG A 128 72.36 -41.09 -16.34
N LEU A 129 72.93 -41.51 -15.21
CA LEU A 129 72.39 -41.19 -13.88
C LEU A 129 72.49 -39.69 -13.58
N ASN A 130 73.59 -39.02 -13.98
CA ASN A 130 73.71 -37.57 -13.84
C ASN A 130 72.68 -36.82 -14.69
N GLU A 131 72.43 -37.28 -15.91
CA GLU A 131 71.39 -36.70 -16.77
C GLU A 131 69.99 -36.88 -16.16
N GLN A 132 69.69 -38.08 -15.62
CA GLN A 132 68.43 -38.33 -14.89
C GLN A 132 68.29 -37.48 -13.63
N LEU A 133 69.39 -37.26 -12.90
CA LEU A 133 69.39 -36.41 -11.72
C LEU A 133 69.12 -34.96 -12.09
N ALA A 134 69.78 -34.44 -13.14
CA ALA A 134 69.54 -33.09 -13.65
C ALA A 134 68.08 -32.92 -14.10
N ALA A 135 67.55 -33.88 -14.87
CA ALA A 135 66.15 -33.87 -15.32
C ALA A 135 65.16 -33.91 -14.15
N SER A 136 65.46 -34.68 -13.10
CA SER A 136 64.62 -34.76 -11.90
C SER A 136 64.66 -33.47 -11.09
N GLN A 137 65.82 -32.82 -10.98
CA GLN A 137 65.94 -31.50 -10.35
C GLN A 137 65.13 -30.44 -11.10
N THR A 138 65.20 -30.41 -12.44
CA THR A 138 64.38 -29.51 -13.25
C THR A 138 62.89 -29.75 -13.04
N ARG A 139 62.45 -31.01 -13.02
CA ARG A 139 61.04 -31.36 -12.72
C ARG A 139 60.60 -30.94 -11.33
N LEU A 140 61.47 -31.07 -10.32
CA LEU A 140 61.16 -30.60 -8.96
C LEU A 140 60.93 -29.09 -8.94
N THR A 141 61.81 -28.31 -9.55
CA THR A 141 61.64 -26.85 -9.65
C THR A 141 60.37 -26.47 -10.43
N GLU A 142 60.03 -27.19 -11.49
CA GLU A 142 58.79 -26.97 -12.25
C GLU A 142 57.54 -27.26 -11.40
N VAL A 143 57.55 -28.37 -10.65
CA VAL A 143 56.46 -28.73 -9.74
C VAL A 143 56.34 -27.70 -8.60
N GLU A 144 57.44 -27.26 -8.01
CA GLU A 144 57.45 -26.21 -6.99
C GLU A 144 56.83 -24.92 -7.51
N ASN A 145 57.24 -24.47 -8.70
CA ASN A 145 56.66 -23.30 -9.37
C ASN A 145 55.16 -23.49 -9.64
N SER A 146 54.74 -24.67 -10.11
CA SER A 146 53.33 -24.96 -10.32
C SER A 146 52.52 -24.95 -9.01
N ILE A 147 53.09 -25.44 -7.91
CA ILE A 147 52.44 -25.41 -6.60
C ILE A 147 52.28 -23.97 -6.13
N THR A 148 53.31 -23.13 -6.26
CA THR A 148 53.22 -21.70 -5.94
C THR A 148 52.15 -21.00 -6.76
N ALA A 149 52.13 -21.21 -8.09
CA ALA A 149 51.14 -20.62 -8.97
C ALA A 149 49.70 -21.05 -8.62
N ARG A 150 49.47 -22.36 -8.42
CA ARG A 150 48.16 -22.90 -8.02
C ARG A 150 47.72 -22.40 -6.64
N THR A 151 48.65 -22.23 -5.71
CA THR A 151 48.36 -21.67 -4.38
C THR A 151 47.90 -20.22 -4.46
N GLN A 152 48.53 -19.42 -5.33
CA GLN A 152 48.10 -18.05 -5.61
C GLN A 152 46.72 -18.00 -6.26
N GLU A 153 46.46 -18.88 -7.25
CA GLU A 153 45.16 -18.99 -7.89
C GLU A 153 44.04 -19.34 -6.89
N VAL A 154 44.29 -20.30 -5.98
CA VAL A 154 43.33 -20.66 -4.93
C VAL A 154 43.08 -19.48 -3.98
N ALA A 155 44.11 -18.71 -3.62
CA ALA A 155 43.95 -17.52 -2.79
C ALA A 155 43.11 -16.43 -3.48
N GLU A 156 43.36 -16.19 -4.78
CA GLU A 156 42.59 -15.24 -5.59
C GLU A 156 41.12 -15.67 -5.72
N VAL A 157 40.88 -16.94 -6.04
CA VAL A 157 39.51 -17.51 -6.11
C VAL A 157 38.82 -17.38 -4.74
N GLY A 158 39.53 -17.62 -3.64
CA GLY A 158 39.03 -17.42 -2.28
C GLY A 158 38.58 -15.96 -2.04
N GLN A 159 39.41 -14.99 -2.41
CA GLN A 159 39.08 -13.57 -2.28
C GLN A 159 37.88 -13.16 -3.15
N ARG A 160 37.81 -13.68 -4.37
CA ARG A 160 36.66 -13.45 -5.28
C ARG A 160 35.37 -14.04 -4.72
N LEU A 161 35.43 -15.23 -4.11
CA LEU A 161 34.28 -15.86 -3.47
C LEU A 161 33.79 -15.05 -2.27
N GLU A 162 34.70 -14.54 -1.44
CA GLU A 162 34.33 -13.72 -0.28
C GLU A 162 33.66 -12.41 -0.72
N THR A 163 34.22 -11.76 -1.75
CA THR A 163 33.62 -10.55 -2.34
C THR A 163 32.23 -10.83 -2.90
N ALA A 164 32.05 -11.94 -3.62
CA ALA A 164 30.76 -12.34 -4.16
C ALA A 164 29.71 -12.60 -3.06
N ARG A 165 30.11 -13.25 -1.95
CA ARG A 165 29.23 -13.46 -0.79
C ARG A 165 28.83 -12.15 -0.13
N ALA A 166 29.75 -11.22 0.04
CA ALA A 166 29.43 -9.89 0.58
C ALA A 166 28.42 -9.15 -0.31
N GLN A 167 28.60 -9.19 -1.63
CA GLN A 167 27.66 -8.61 -2.60
C GLN A 167 26.29 -9.30 -2.58
N GLU A 168 26.23 -10.62 -2.42
CA GLU A 168 24.99 -11.37 -2.29
C GLU A 168 24.18 -10.94 -1.05
N VAL A 169 24.86 -10.80 0.11
CA VAL A 169 24.23 -10.31 1.35
C VAL A 169 23.71 -8.88 1.17
N GLN A 170 24.52 -7.99 0.59
CA GLN A 170 24.09 -6.61 0.32
C GLN A 170 22.86 -6.58 -0.61
N THR A 171 22.89 -7.35 -1.70
CA THR A 171 21.78 -7.40 -2.66
C THR A 171 20.51 -7.94 -2.02
N ARG A 172 20.60 -8.99 -1.19
CA ARG A 172 19.46 -9.49 -0.41
C ARG A 172 18.90 -8.44 0.55
N GLY A 173 19.78 -7.66 1.19
CA GLY A 173 19.37 -6.53 2.03
C GLY A 173 18.57 -5.49 1.24
N THR A 174 19.08 -5.05 0.10
CA THR A 174 18.39 -4.08 -0.78
C THR A 174 17.05 -4.61 -1.29
N VAL A 175 16.96 -5.91 -1.63
CA VAL A 175 15.69 -6.52 -2.04
C VAL A 175 14.66 -6.53 -0.90
N ALA A 176 15.08 -6.81 0.34
CA ALA A 176 14.20 -6.77 1.49
C ALA A 176 13.68 -5.35 1.77
N GLU A 177 14.56 -4.35 1.72
CA GLU A 177 14.20 -2.93 1.89
C GLU A 177 13.22 -2.46 0.81
N LEU A 178 13.50 -2.76 -0.47
CA LEU A 178 12.58 -2.44 -1.58
C LEU A 178 11.22 -3.13 -1.44
N SER A 179 11.18 -4.34 -0.90
CA SER A 179 9.91 -5.05 -0.64
C SER A 179 9.10 -4.42 0.49
N GLU A 180 9.77 -3.92 1.53
CA GLU A 180 9.12 -3.18 2.62
C GLU A 180 8.58 -1.84 2.10
N ASP A 181 9.39 -1.12 1.32
CA ASP A 181 9.01 0.14 0.68
C ASP A 181 7.81 -0.02 -0.26
N ALA A 182 7.79 -1.08 -1.07
CA ALA A 182 6.66 -1.39 -1.94
C ALA A 182 5.37 -1.66 -1.14
N SER A 183 5.49 -2.40 -0.03
CA SER A 183 4.35 -2.69 0.86
C SER A 183 3.82 -1.42 1.52
N ARG A 184 4.72 -0.55 2.00
CA ARG A 184 4.38 0.74 2.60
C ARG A 184 3.70 1.66 1.58
N LEU A 185 4.25 1.77 0.37
CA LEU A 185 3.66 2.59 -0.69
C LEU A 185 2.29 2.06 -1.11
N SER A 186 2.11 0.73 -1.20
CA SER A 186 0.80 0.13 -1.50
C SER A 186 -0.24 0.46 -0.43
N ALA A 187 0.14 0.45 0.85
CA ALA A 187 -0.74 0.87 1.94
C ALA A 187 -1.10 2.36 1.85
N GLN A 188 -0.12 3.22 1.56
CA GLN A 188 -0.34 4.65 1.38
C GLN A 188 -1.26 4.97 0.20
N VAL A 189 -1.12 4.24 -0.92
CA VAL A 189 -2.01 4.37 -2.08
C VAL A 189 -3.44 3.98 -1.70
N SER A 190 -3.62 2.85 -1.02
CA SER A 190 -4.95 2.40 -0.57
C SER A 190 -5.61 3.41 0.37
N GLU A 191 -4.84 3.98 1.30
CA GLU A 191 -5.31 5.04 2.20
C GLU A 191 -5.67 6.32 1.42
N ALA A 192 -4.84 6.72 0.46
CA ALA A 192 -5.12 7.88 -0.37
C ALA A 192 -6.38 7.70 -1.23
N GLU A 193 -6.58 6.51 -1.81
CA GLU A 193 -7.80 6.16 -2.53
C GLU A 193 -9.03 6.24 -1.62
N GLN A 194 -8.96 5.69 -0.40
CA GLN A 194 -10.04 5.80 0.58
C GLN A 194 -10.38 7.25 0.89
N ARG A 195 -9.37 8.10 1.18
CA ARG A 195 -9.59 9.53 1.43
C ARG A 195 -10.22 10.25 0.25
N ILE A 196 -9.88 9.88 -0.99
CA ILE A 196 -10.50 10.44 -2.19
C ILE A 196 -11.98 10.03 -2.27
N GLN A 197 -12.33 8.79 -1.96
CA GLN A 197 -13.73 8.35 -1.94
C GLN A 197 -14.53 9.06 -0.85
N GLU A 198 -13.96 9.20 0.35
CA GLU A 198 -14.58 9.95 1.45
C GLU A 198 -14.79 11.43 1.09
N ALA A 199 -13.80 12.07 0.47
CA ALA A 199 -13.91 13.45 0.00
C ALA A 199 -15.01 13.61 -1.05
N ARG A 200 -15.12 12.67 -2.00
CA ARG A 200 -16.18 12.68 -3.03
C ARG A 200 -17.57 12.50 -2.42
N GLN A 201 -17.71 11.63 -1.43
CA GLN A 201 -18.98 11.46 -0.73
C GLN A 201 -19.37 12.74 0.01
N SER A 202 -18.42 13.35 0.72
CA SER A 202 -18.65 14.61 1.42
C SER A 202 -19.00 15.77 0.46
N GLU A 203 -18.41 15.81 -0.73
CA GLU A 203 -18.75 16.77 -1.79
C GLU A 203 -20.20 16.56 -2.26
N ALA A 204 -20.60 15.33 -2.58
CA ALA A 204 -21.96 15.00 -3.00
C ALA A 204 -23.01 15.31 -1.91
N ASP A 205 -22.70 15.03 -0.65
CA ASP A 205 -23.55 15.39 0.48
C ASP A 205 -23.70 16.91 0.61
N SER A 206 -22.61 17.67 0.40
CA SER A 206 -22.62 19.13 0.43
C SER A 206 -23.42 19.73 -0.73
N GLU A 207 -23.31 19.17 -1.94
CA GLU A 207 -24.14 19.56 -3.09
C GLU A 207 -25.63 19.32 -2.83
N THR A 208 -25.96 18.18 -2.21
CA THR A 208 -27.33 17.83 -1.81
C THR A 208 -27.87 18.82 -0.79
N GLN A 209 -27.08 19.14 0.25
CA GLN A 209 -27.45 20.16 1.24
C GLN A 209 -27.67 21.53 0.59
N LEU A 210 -26.78 21.95 -0.32
CA LEU A 210 -26.91 23.22 -1.03
C LEU A 210 -28.19 23.27 -1.87
N SER A 211 -28.52 22.19 -2.57
CA SER A 211 -29.77 22.06 -3.33
C SER A 211 -31.00 22.17 -2.42
N ASN A 212 -30.98 21.47 -1.28
CA ASN A 212 -32.06 21.52 -0.30
C ASN A 212 -32.24 22.93 0.28
N SER A 213 -31.15 23.60 0.67
CA SER A 213 -31.20 24.98 1.16
C SER A 213 -31.71 25.95 0.09
N ARG A 214 -31.34 25.77 -1.18
CA ARG A 214 -31.90 26.58 -2.29
C ARG A 214 -33.41 26.36 -2.44
N ALA A 215 -33.87 25.12 -2.36
CA ALA A 215 -35.30 24.81 -2.42
C ALA A 215 -36.08 25.41 -1.22
N GLU A 216 -35.49 25.39 -0.03
CA GLU A 216 -36.07 26.01 1.17
C GLU A 216 -36.15 27.54 1.02
N LEU A 217 -35.11 28.20 0.49
CA LEU A 217 -35.14 29.65 0.21
C LEU A 217 -36.25 30.04 -0.78
N ILE A 218 -36.47 29.23 -1.82
CA ILE A 218 -37.59 29.43 -2.76
C ILE A 218 -38.92 29.34 -2.00
N ARG A 219 -39.15 28.29 -1.21
CA ARG A 219 -40.38 28.14 -0.41
C ARG A 219 -40.60 29.29 0.56
N ILE A 220 -39.55 29.76 1.24
CA ILE A 220 -39.64 30.90 2.18
C ILE A 220 -40.01 32.17 1.42
N THR A 221 -39.44 32.37 0.23
CA THR A 221 -39.72 33.55 -0.61
C THR A 221 -41.15 33.53 -1.12
N GLU A 222 -41.63 32.38 -1.61
CA GLU A 222 -43.04 32.18 -2.01
C GLU A 222 -44.01 32.41 -0.83
N GLY A 223 -43.69 31.85 0.35
CA GLY A 223 -44.46 32.06 1.57
C GLY A 223 -44.51 33.52 2.01
N ARG A 224 -43.37 34.23 1.90
CA ARG A 224 -43.30 35.68 2.14
C ARG A 224 -44.20 36.45 1.18
N THR A 225 -44.14 36.16 -0.12
CA THR A 225 -45.02 36.80 -1.11
C THR A 225 -46.50 36.54 -0.82
N SER A 226 -46.86 35.31 -0.42
CA SER A 226 -48.23 34.98 -0.03
C SER A 226 -48.68 35.73 1.22
N LEU A 227 -47.81 35.87 2.23
CA LEU A 227 -48.10 36.66 3.43
C LEU A 227 -48.26 38.15 3.12
N GLU A 228 -47.37 38.72 2.28
CA GLU A 228 -47.48 40.09 1.82
C GLU A 228 -48.81 40.33 1.09
N GLN A 229 -49.24 39.42 0.21
CA GLN A 229 -50.55 39.48 -0.45
C GLN A 229 -51.72 39.41 0.55
N LEU A 230 -51.67 38.51 1.54
CA LEU A 230 -52.70 38.42 2.59
C LEU A 230 -52.78 39.71 3.42
N THR A 231 -51.63 40.31 3.76
CA THR A 231 -51.62 41.59 4.48
C THR A 231 -52.20 42.73 3.66
N ALA A 232 -51.94 42.76 2.34
CA ALA A 232 -52.53 43.73 1.43
C ALA A 232 -54.06 43.54 1.31
N ASP A 233 -54.54 42.30 1.19
CA ASP A 233 -55.98 41.99 1.18
C ASP A 233 -56.66 42.39 2.50
N LEU A 234 -56.06 42.07 3.64
CA LEU A 234 -56.57 42.48 4.96
C LEU A 234 -56.59 44.00 5.12
N ALA A 235 -55.57 44.71 4.63
CA ALA A 235 -55.54 46.17 4.64
C ALA A 235 -56.67 46.76 3.80
N ALA A 236 -56.88 46.24 2.59
CA ALA A 236 -57.98 46.66 1.71
C ALA A 236 -59.37 46.39 2.33
N ARG A 237 -59.56 45.21 2.95
CA ARG A 237 -60.79 44.88 3.68
C ARG A 237 -61.02 45.83 4.86
N ARG A 238 -59.97 46.18 5.59
CA ARG A 238 -60.07 47.14 6.71
C ARG A 238 -60.50 48.53 6.21
N GLU A 239 -59.93 49.01 5.10
CA GLU A 239 -60.37 50.26 4.48
C GLU A 239 -61.83 50.21 4.02
N ALA A 240 -62.25 49.11 3.37
CA ALA A 240 -63.63 48.92 2.97
C ALA A 240 -64.59 48.91 4.17
N LEU A 241 -64.26 48.18 5.24
CA LEU A 241 -65.05 48.16 6.48
C LEU A 241 -65.08 49.53 7.17
N ALA A 242 -64.01 50.32 7.10
CA ALA A 242 -63.99 51.67 7.64
C ALA A 242 -64.92 52.60 6.83
N ALA A 243 -64.90 52.50 5.49
CA ALA A 243 -65.80 53.24 4.62
C ALA A 243 -67.28 52.84 4.84
N ASP A 244 -67.56 51.54 4.97
CA ASP A 244 -68.90 51.02 5.28
C ASP A 244 -69.41 51.53 6.64
N ASN A 245 -68.55 51.54 7.67
CA ASN A 245 -68.91 52.10 8.97
C ASN A 245 -69.21 53.60 8.88
N GLN A 246 -68.38 54.37 8.18
CA GLN A 246 -68.62 55.80 7.97
C GLN A 246 -69.94 56.04 7.22
N ALA A 247 -70.24 55.23 6.21
CA ALA A 247 -71.51 55.28 5.49
C ALA A 247 -72.70 54.90 6.39
N ALA A 248 -72.56 53.88 7.23
CA ALA A 248 -73.58 53.48 8.19
C ALA A 248 -73.83 54.55 9.26
N GLU A 249 -72.77 55.19 9.77
CA GLU A 249 -72.86 56.34 10.68
C GLU A 249 -73.57 57.52 10.00
N GLY A 250 -73.22 57.82 8.75
CA GLY A 250 -73.91 58.83 7.94
C GLY A 250 -75.40 58.53 7.76
N ARG A 251 -75.76 57.28 7.43
CA ARG A 251 -77.17 56.83 7.38
C ARG A 251 -77.87 56.98 8.73
N ARG A 252 -77.19 56.66 9.82
CA ARG A 252 -77.74 56.79 11.17
C ARG A 252 -78.00 58.26 11.54
N GLN A 253 -77.09 59.16 11.19
CA GLN A 253 -77.26 60.60 11.38
C GLN A 253 -78.41 61.14 10.51
N ALA A 254 -78.50 60.72 9.25
CA ALA A 254 -79.60 61.09 8.36
C ALA A 254 -80.96 60.62 8.92
N LEU A 255 -81.05 59.37 9.39
CA LEU A 255 -82.25 58.84 10.04
C LEU A 255 -82.59 59.59 11.33
N GLN A 256 -81.60 59.97 12.14
CA GLN A 256 -81.83 60.79 13.35
C GLN A 256 -82.34 62.19 13.00
N ALA A 257 -81.81 62.82 11.95
CA ALA A 257 -82.32 64.08 11.44
C ALA A 257 -83.77 63.95 10.95
N GLU A 258 -84.08 62.88 10.21
CA GLU A 258 -85.44 62.58 9.75
C GLU A 258 -86.41 62.35 10.92
N ILE A 259 -86.02 61.58 11.94
CA ILE A 259 -86.80 61.40 13.17
C ILE A 259 -87.03 62.74 13.88
N THR A 260 -86.03 63.62 13.91
CA THR A 260 -86.14 64.95 14.53
C THR A 260 -87.15 65.81 13.77
N THR A 261 -87.08 65.83 12.44
CA THR A 261 -88.06 66.54 11.59
C THR A 261 -89.47 65.95 11.73
N MET A 262 -89.60 64.62 11.82
CA MET A 262 -90.90 63.98 12.09
C MET A 262 -91.44 64.37 13.48
N ALA A 263 -90.58 64.44 14.50
CA ALA A 263 -90.96 64.89 15.84
C ALA A 263 -91.39 66.37 15.85
N GLU A 264 -90.69 67.25 15.14
CA GLU A 264 -91.08 68.65 14.94
C GLU A 264 -92.42 68.76 14.22
N THR A 265 -92.61 67.99 13.14
CA THR A 265 -93.87 67.96 12.38
C THR A 265 -95.02 67.46 13.25
N LEU A 266 -94.79 66.42 14.06
CA LEU A 266 -95.77 65.92 15.03
C LEU A 266 -96.11 66.99 16.08
N ALA A 267 -95.11 67.70 16.61
CA ALA A 267 -95.33 68.81 17.54
C ALA A 267 -96.20 69.92 16.93
N THR A 268 -95.90 70.33 15.68
CA THR A 268 -96.72 71.30 14.95
C THR A 268 -98.16 70.78 14.74
N ARG A 269 -98.33 69.51 14.37
CA ARG A 269 -99.67 68.90 14.21
C ARG A 269 -100.45 68.82 15.52
N THR A 270 -99.79 68.57 16.65
CA THR A 270 -100.44 68.62 17.97
C THR A 270 -100.85 70.04 18.35
N GLU A 271 -100.06 71.06 18.01
CA GLU A 271 -100.47 72.46 18.20
C GLU A 271 -101.65 72.85 17.29
N GLU A 272 -101.65 72.43 16.02
CA GLU A 272 -102.78 72.60 15.10
C GLU A 272 -104.06 71.92 15.63
N LEU A 273 -103.95 70.69 16.14
CA LEU A 273 -105.07 69.97 16.73
C LEU A 273 -105.61 70.66 17.99
N ALA A 274 -104.74 71.17 18.87
CA ALA A 274 -105.14 71.93 20.04
C ALA A 274 -105.83 73.27 19.69
N ALA A 275 -105.44 73.91 18.58
CA ALA A 275 -106.14 75.09 18.06
C ALA A 275 -107.51 74.74 17.47
N LEU A 276 -107.63 73.57 16.81
CA LEU A 276 -108.89 73.07 16.28
C LEU A 276 -109.89 72.70 17.40
N GLU A 277 -109.40 72.14 18.50
CA GLU A 277 -110.19 71.81 19.70
C GLU A 277 -110.78 73.06 20.37
N ARG A 278 -110.01 74.14 20.51
CA ARG A 278 -110.53 75.43 21.02
C ARG A 278 -111.67 75.98 20.16
N ARG A 279 -111.60 75.78 18.84
CA ARG A 279 -112.62 76.23 17.90
C ARG A 279 -113.92 75.43 17.97
N ILE A 280 -113.86 74.16 18.41
CA ILE A 280 -115.04 73.33 18.66
C ILE A 280 -115.73 73.73 19.96
N GLN A 281 -114.97 74.12 21.00
CA GLN A 281 -115.54 74.60 22.26
C GLN A 281 -116.30 75.92 22.10
N ASP A 282 -115.82 76.84 21.26
CA ASP A 282 -116.53 78.10 20.98
C ASP A 282 -117.88 77.85 20.25
N LEU A 283 -117.96 76.83 19.38
CA LEU A 283 -119.19 76.50 18.65
C LEU A 283 -120.24 75.72 19.48
N GLN A 284 -119.87 75.19 20.65
CA GLN A 284 -120.78 74.48 21.55
C GLN A 284 -121.42 75.39 22.62
N GLY A 285 -121.02 76.66 22.72
CA GLY A 285 -121.64 77.68 23.58
C GLY A 285 -122.93 78.31 23.01
N GLU A 286 -123.20 78.21 21.71
CA GLU A 286 -124.30 78.92 21.03
C GLU A 286 -125.56 78.05 20.74
N GLY A 287 -125.60 76.78 21.14
CA GLY A 287 -126.67 75.84 20.76
C GLY A 287 -127.73 75.46 21.81
N ALA A 288 -127.65 75.96 23.05
CA ALA A 288 -128.38 75.38 24.20
C ALA A 288 -129.54 76.23 24.79
N GLN A 289 -130.13 77.17 24.04
CA GLN A 289 -131.23 78.04 24.54
C GLN A 289 -132.54 78.09 23.71
N LEU A 290 -132.79 77.17 22.77
CA LEU A 290 -133.97 77.25 21.87
C LEU A 290 -134.73 75.92 21.68
N GLY A 291 -135.21 75.24 22.75
CA GLY A 291 -135.82 73.91 22.53
C GLY A 291 -136.76 73.26 23.54
N ALA A 292 -137.40 73.93 24.51
CA ALA A 292 -138.34 73.22 25.40
C ALA A 292 -139.49 74.07 26.00
N ALA A 293 -140.29 74.74 25.15
CA ALA A 293 -141.53 75.44 25.56
C ALA A 293 -142.71 75.23 24.57
N ALA A 294 -142.87 74.02 24.02
CA ALA A 294 -143.87 73.71 22.99
C ALA A 294 -145.03 72.78 23.47
N GLY A 295 -145.21 72.60 24.78
CA GLY A 295 -146.06 71.52 25.32
C GLY A 295 -147.52 71.85 25.68
N LEU A 296 -147.95 73.11 25.80
CA LEU A 296 -149.18 73.46 26.52
C LEU A 296 -150.18 74.38 25.78
N GLY A 297 -150.20 74.37 24.44
CA GLY A 297 -151.30 74.93 23.63
C GLY A 297 -151.44 76.46 23.58
N LEU A 298 -150.89 77.23 24.53
CA LEU A 298 -150.92 78.70 24.52
C LEU A 298 -149.77 79.26 23.66
N ARG A 299 -150.04 79.55 22.38
CA ARG A 299 -149.06 80.20 21.48
C ARG A 299 -149.22 81.71 21.49
N PRO A 300 -148.14 82.51 21.33
CA PRO A 300 -148.25 83.93 21.07
C PRO A 300 -149.24 84.19 19.91
N GLY A 301 -150.12 85.17 20.10
CA GLY A 301 -151.25 85.40 19.20
C GLY A 301 -152.43 86.06 19.89
N ARG A 302 -153.45 86.40 19.10
CA ARG A 302 -154.67 87.04 19.57
C ARG A 302 -155.74 85.98 19.84
N TYR A 303 -156.48 86.15 20.92
CA TYR A 303 -157.56 85.29 21.35
C TYR A 303 -158.77 86.15 21.70
N SER A 304 -159.98 85.63 21.52
CA SER A 304 -161.21 86.37 21.82
C SER A 304 -162.19 85.50 22.58
N ALA A 305 -162.87 86.09 23.57
CA ALA A 305 -163.99 85.48 24.28
C ALA A 305 -165.14 86.50 24.38
N GLY A 306 -166.17 86.31 23.56
CA GLY A 306 -167.29 87.25 23.47
C GLY A 306 -166.82 88.68 23.11
N PRO A 307 -167.15 89.73 23.89
CA PRO A 307 -166.72 91.09 23.61
C PRO A 307 -165.30 91.40 24.11
N MET A 308 -164.48 90.41 24.49
CA MET A 308 -163.14 90.60 25.05
C MET A 308 -162.07 90.01 24.12
N ASP A 309 -161.08 90.81 23.76
CA ASP A 309 -159.89 90.40 23.01
C ASP A 309 -158.67 90.40 23.92
N VAL A 310 -157.85 89.34 23.82
CA VAL A 310 -156.57 89.21 24.52
C VAL A 310 -155.46 88.93 23.51
N LEU A 311 -154.35 89.66 23.58
CA LEU A 311 -153.14 89.41 22.82
C LEU A 311 -152.04 88.93 23.76
N PHE A 312 -151.41 87.81 23.42
CA PHE A 312 -150.20 87.30 24.09
C PHE A 312 -149.00 87.47 23.16
N ALA A 313 -147.97 88.19 23.61
CA ALA A 313 -146.74 88.44 22.86
C ALA A 313 -145.63 87.43 23.25
N SER A 314 -144.71 87.17 22.32
CA SER A 314 -143.63 86.19 22.51
C SER A 314 -142.59 86.59 23.57
N ASP A 315 -142.59 87.85 24.01
CA ASP A 315 -141.75 88.38 25.08
C ASP A 315 -142.40 88.27 26.47
N GLY A 316 -143.60 87.68 26.57
CA GLY A 316 -144.34 87.49 27.82
C GLY A 316 -145.25 88.66 28.20
N ALA A 317 -145.49 89.64 27.32
CA ALA A 317 -146.49 90.68 27.55
C ALA A 317 -147.91 90.22 27.13
N PHE A 318 -148.93 90.66 27.86
CA PHE A 318 -150.33 90.52 27.44
C PHE A 318 -151.05 91.86 27.35
N ARG A 319 -152.06 91.92 26.48
CA ARG A 319 -153.00 93.04 26.40
C ARG A 319 -154.42 92.52 26.26
N MET A 320 -155.29 92.88 27.18
CA MET A 320 -156.71 92.53 27.19
C MET A 320 -157.56 93.80 27.01
N ALA A 321 -158.48 93.80 26.07
CA ALA A 321 -159.36 94.94 25.80
C ALA A 321 -160.76 94.47 25.44
N LYS A 322 -161.77 95.26 25.83
CA LYS A 322 -163.15 95.00 25.38
C LYS A 322 -163.32 95.55 23.96
N THR A 323 -163.73 94.71 23.02
CA THR A 323 -163.92 95.04 21.60
C THR A 323 -164.85 96.24 21.45
N GLY A 324 -164.37 97.28 20.74
CA GLY A 324 -165.10 98.54 20.55
C GLY A 324 -164.97 99.57 21.68
N SER A 325 -164.16 99.32 22.73
CA SER A 325 -163.89 100.29 23.79
C SER A 325 -162.41 100.68 23.85
N ALA A 326 -162.12 101.91 24.30
CA ALA A 326 -160.75 102.37 24.54
C ALA A 326 -160.13 101.85 25.85
N ARG A 327 -160.87 101.05 26.63
CA ARG A 327 -160.42 100.49 27.91
C ARG A 327 -159.66 99.20 27.67
N ALA A 328 -158.42 99.16 28.14
CA ALA A 328 -157.55 97.99 28.03
C ALA A 328 -156.69 97.85 29.28
N VAL A 329 -156.35 96.60 29.57
CA VAL A 329 -155.39 96.19 30.61
C VAL A 329 -154.20 95.55 29.90
N THR A 330 -153.00 96.00 30.23
CA THR A 330 -151.74 95.39 29.76
C THR A 330 -150.94 94.91 30.94
N GLY A 331 -150.23 93.80 30.81
CA GLY A 331 -149.32 93.36 31.85
C GLY A 331 -148.41 92.27 31.32
N ARG A 332 -147.90 91.44 32.21
CA ARG A 332 -147.13 90.25 31.85
C ARG A 332 -147.89 88.98 32.18
N TYR A 333 -147.61 87.94 31.41
CA TYR A 333 -148.16 86.63 31.66
C TYR A 333 -147.03 85.61 31.81
N SER A 334 -147.27 84.61 32.64
CA SER A 334 -146.45 83.41 32.73
C SER A 334 -147.34 82.19 32.77
N VAL A 335 -146.85 81.10 32.20
CA VAL A 335 -147.50 79.79 32.27
C VAL A 335 -146.55 78.86 33.00
N GLN A 336 -146.96 78.39 34.17
CA GLN A 336 -146.24 77.37 34.94
C GLN A 336 -147.24 76.37 35.49
N ASN A 337 -146.97 75.07 35.31
CA ASN A 337 -147.81 73.98 35.81
C ASN A 337 -149.30 74.14 35.46
N ASP A 338 -149.60 74.43 34.20
CA ASP A 338 -150.97 74.63 33.66
C ASP A 338 -151.76 75.82 34.25
N VAL A 339 -151.09 76.67 35.03
CA VAL A 339 -151.67 77.91 35.57
C VAL A 339 -151.15 79.11 34.79
N LEU A 340 -152.07 79.84 34.16
CA LEU A 340 -151.82 81.15 33.56
C LEU A 340 -151.91 82.21 34.64
N THR A 341 -150.78 82.85 34.92
CA THR A 341 -150.74 83.98 35.85
C THR A 341 -150.59 85.28 35.08
N PHE A 342 -151.57 86.16 35.21
CA PHE A 342 -151.48 87.54 34.77
C PHE A 342 -150.97 88.39 35.94
N PHE A 343 -149.86 89.09 35.74
CA PHE A 343 -149.24 89.93 36.75
C PHE A 343 -148.74 91.24 36.14
N ASP A 344 -148.35 92.20 36.99
CA ASP A 344 -147.93 93.54 36.57
C ASP A 344 -148.97 94.26 35.67
N ALA A 345 -150.25 94.08 35.97
CA ALA A 345 -151.34 94.66 35.18
C ALA A 345 -151.45 96.18 35.40
N LEU A 346 -151.48 96.91 34.29
CA LEU A 346 -151.60 98.35 34.17
C LEU A 346 -152.79 98.69 33.26
N GLY A 347 -153.65 99.63 33.66
CA GLY A 347 -154.80 100.08 32.87
C GLY A 347 -156.11 100.07 33.65
N ASP A 348 -157.23 100.05 32.94
CA ASP A 348 -158.58 100.03 33.55
C ASP A 348 -158.95 98.59 33.95
N THR A 349 -158.50 98.17 35.13
CA THR A 349 -158.68 96.82 35.68
C THR A 349 -160.06 96.58 36.30
N GLY A 350 -160.91 97.60 36.38
CA GLY A 350 -162.24 97.50 36.98
C GLY A 350 -162.17 96.96 38.41
N THR A 351 -162.88 95.85 38.66
CA THR A 351 -162.91 95.15 39.96
C THR A 351 -161.96 93.95 40.04
N ALA A 352 -161.18 93.70 38.98
CA ALA A 352 -160.26 92.55 38.93
C ALA A 352 -159.01 92.81 39.78
N GLN A 353 -158.61 91.81 40.57
CA GLN A 353 -157.39 91.85 41.39
C GLN A 353 -156.27 91.11 40.67
N PHE A 354 -155.08 91.72 40.65
CA PHE A 354 -153.87 91.12 40.09
C PHE A 354 -152.82 90.97 41.21
N PRO A 355 -151.98 89.92 41.21
CA PRO A 355 -151.88 88.88 40.20
C PRO A 355 -153.10 87.96 40.17
N MET A 356 -153.51 87.59 38.96
CA MET A 356 -154.67 86.73 38.70
C MET A 356 -154.16 85.40 38.15
N ALA A 357 -154.49 84.30 38.81
CA ALA A 357 -154.09 82.96 38.42
C ALA A 357 -155.31 82.17 37.94
N CYS A 358 -155.27 81.71 36.70
CA CYS A 358 -156.33 80.92 36.08
C CYS A 358 -155.76 79.57 35.65
N SER A 359 -156.47 78.48 35.92
CA SER A 359 -156.10 77.18 35.34
C SER A 359 -156.49 77.19 33.87
N ILE A 360 -155.60 76.70 33.00
CA ILE A 360 -155.85 76.59 31.57
C ILE A 360 -156.26 75.15 31.25
N GLU A 361 -157.47 74.99 30.70
CA GLU A 361 -157.87 73.74 30.05
C GLU A 361 -157.82 73.93 28.53
N PRO A 362 -156.94 73.21 27.81
CA PRO A 362 -156.83 73.35 26.35
C PRO A 362 -158.10 72.86 25.64
N GLU A 363 -158.60 73.63 24.67
CA GLU A 363 -159.73 73.27 23.81
C GLU A 363 -159.31 73.22 22.33
N ALA A 364 -160.11 72.59 21.46
CA ALA A 364 -159.73 72.33 20.07
C ALA A 364 -159.38 73.59 19.25
N SER A 365 -159.98 74.74 19.57
CA SER A 365 -159.78 76.04 18.89
C SER A 365 -159.17 77.12 19.79
N GLY A 366 -158.70 76.76 20.98
CA GLY A 366 -158.22 77.74 21.96
C GLY A 366 -158.02 77.15 23.36
N PHE A 367 -158.46 77.87 24.39
CA PHE A 367 -158.37 77.41 25.76
C PHE A 367 -159.51 77.95 26.62
N ARG A 368 -159.91 77.19 27.63
CA ARG A 368 -160.85 77.63 28.66
C ARG A 368 -160.10 78.01 29.92
N LEU A 369 -160.51 79.11 30.53
CA LEU A 369 -160.05 79.49 31.86
C LEU A 369 -161.03 78.98 32.91
N THR A 370 -160.50 78.27 33.90
CA THR A 370 -161.24 77.86 35.10
C THR A 370 -160.61 78.52 36.32
N ASP A 371 -161.45 78.81 37.31
CA ASP A 371 -160.96 79.49 38.52
C ASP A 371 -159.99 78.59 39.29
N ALA A 372 -158.79 79.12 39.53
CA ALA A 372 -157.77 78.50 40.35
C ALA A 372 -157.66 79.30 41.66
N GLY A 373 -158.33 78.84 42.72
CA GLY A 373 -158.20 79.42 44.05
C GLY A 373 -158.86 80.79 44.25
N ASN A 374 -160.02 81.03 43.63
CA ASN A 374 -160.87 82.21 43.82
C ASN A 374 -160.29 83.55 43.31
N SER A 375 -159.19 83.52 42.56
CA SER A 375 -158.54 84.71 41.99
C SER A 375 -158.98 85.01 40.55
N CYS A 376 -159.54 84.02 39.84
CA CYS A 376 -159.96 84.10 38.45
C CYS A 376 -161.48 83.87 38.30
N ALA A 377 -162.25 84.19 39.34
CA ALA A 377 -163.70 84.08 39.35
C ALA A 377 -164.37 84.83 38.18
N VAL A 378 -163.77 85.94 37.72
CA VAL A 378 -164.28 86.76 36.60
C VAL A 378 -164.24 86.02 35.25
N PHE A 379 -163.29 85.11 35.07
CA PHE A 379 -163.12 84.34 33.83
C PHE A 379 -163.44 82.86 34.00
N ASN A 380 -164.04 82.46 35.12
CA ASN A 380 -164.37 81.07 35.37
C ASN A 380 -165.36 80.54 34.33
N GLY A 381 -164.95 79.54 33.57
CA GLY A 381 -165.73 78.95 32.48
C GLY A 381 -165.70 79.74 31.17
N VAL A 382 -164.88 80.79 31.07
CA VAL A 382 -164.75 81.59 29.84
C VAL A 382 -163.78 80.89 28.88
N SER A 383 -164.24 80.65 27.65
CA SER A 383 -163.45 80.01 26.60
C SER A 383 -162.93 81.07 25.62
N PHE A 384 -161.62 81.09 25.42
CA PHE A 384 -160.89 81.98 24.53
C PHE A 384 -160.47 81.24 23.28
N GLU A 385 -161.02 81.64 22.14
CA GLU A 385 -160.69 81.05 20.84
C GLU A 385 -159.58 81.84 20.17
N ARG A 386 -158.63 81.16 19.53
CA ARG A 386 -157.52 81.80 18.83
C ARG A 386 -158.03 82.47 17.55
N GLN A 387 -157.83 83.78 17.45
CA GLN A 387 -158.01 84.53 16.21
C GLN A 387 -156.76 84.33 15.36
N GLY A 388 -156.96 83.98 14.09
CA GLY A 388 -155.92 83.58 13.13
C GLY A 388 -154.67 84.45 13.15
#